data_AF-A0A016B3G4-F1
#
_entry.id   AF-A0A016B3G4-F1
#
_cell.length_a   1.000
_cell.length_b   1.000
_cell.length_c   1.000
_cell.angle_alpha   90.00
_cell.angle_beta   90.00
_cell.angle_gamma   90.00
#
_symmetry.space_group_name_H-M   'P 1'
#
loop_
_entity.id
_entity.type
_entity.pdbx_description
1 polymer ?
#
loop_
_entity_poly.entity_id
_entity_poly.type
_entity_poly.pdbx_seq_one_letter_code
_entity_poly.pdbx_strand_id
1 'polypeptide(L)'
;MFFSCNSLHALESLAKFGKEPFIVTECYGFKTFTEEEISDEKAYEYEFGDEKIVVTGKEVRAFYSEVYRLTAQDIEQFAAYNTAKRKYYRKNDCQLTPEFVRRLLDEEHLMKAGESDSFTIQLFFLWYVRIRREPENLAPFKYALEACCLDNVQTFSRRYITLEKALLHCLNGFNENAVIPNRYQSLQNYFCRHTHGKR
;
A
#
# COMPACT_ATOMS: atom_id res chain seq x y z
N MET A 1 -48.92 17.46 14.03
CA MET A 1 -47.84 17.94 13.14
C MET A 1 -47.25 16.73 12.46
N PHE A 2 -47.12 16.72 11.13
CA PHE A 2 -46.52 15.60 10.39
C PHE A 2 -45.06 15.94 10.10
N PHE A 3 -44.14 15.05 10.47
CA PHE A 3 -42.72 15.18 10.19
C PHE A 3 -42.30 14.16 9.15
N SER A 4 -41.64 14.61 8.09
CA SER A 4 -41.01 13.72 7.11
C SER A 4 -39.55 13.53 7.51
N CYS A 5 -39.14 12.27 7.71
CA CYS A 5 -37.76 11.88 7.98
C CYS A 5 -37.22 11.09 6.80
N ASN A 6 -36.03 11.45 6.34
CA ASN A 6 -35.30 10.78 5.27
C ASN A 6 -34.10 9.97 5.79
N SER A 7 -33.89 9.90 7.12
CA SER A 7 -32.86 9.07 7.75
C SER A 7 -33.25 8.66 9.17
N LEU A 8 -32.62 7.59 9.69
CA LEU A 8 -32.82 7.13 11.06
C LEU A 8 -32.39 8.19 12.08
N HIS A 9 -31.30 8.91 11.83
CA HIS A 9 -30.82 9.99 12.70
C HIS A 9 -31.80 11.17 12.79
N ALA A 10 -32.49 11.50 11.69
CA ALA A 10 -33.54 12.52 11.69
C ALA A 10 -34.73 12.09 12.55
N LEU A 11 -35.12 10.80 12.49
CA LEU A 11 -36.16 10.23 13.33
C LEU A 11 -35.77 10.22 14.82
N GLU A 12 -34.54 9.81 15.14
CA GLU A 12 -34.00 9.84 16.52
C GLU A 12 -33.94 11.26 17.09
N SER A 13 -33.62 12.25 16.25
CA SER A 13 -33.57 13.65 16.66
C SER A 13 -34.95 14.18 17.05
N LEU A 14 -36.02 13.74 16.37
CA LEU A 14 -37.40 14.07 16.76
C LEU A 14 -37.79 13.47 18.11
N ALA A 15 -37.35 12.23 18.39
CA ALA A 15 -37.56 11.60 19.68
C ALA A 15 -36.87 12.34 20.84
N LYS A 16 -35.71 12.96 20.57
CA LYS A 16 -34.99 13.78 21.55
C LYS A 16 -35.60 15.18 21.73
N PHE A 17 -36.14 15.79 20.66
CA PHE A 17 -36.65 17.16 20.68
C PHE A 17 -38.05 17.29 21.27
N GLY A 18 -38.87 16.24 21.20
CA GLY A 18 -40.30 16.32 21.50
C GLY A 18 -40.67 16.14 22.97
N LYS A 19 -40.07 15.17 23.70
CA LYS A 19 -40.59 14.57 24.96
C LYS A 19 -42.05 14.08 24.92
N GLU A 20 -42.83 14.49 23.92
CA GLU A 20 -44.19 14.03 23.64
C GLU A 20 -44.15 12.71 22.88
N PRO A 21 -45.04 11.77 23.21
CA PRO A 21 -45.18 10.52 22.48
C PRO A 21 -45.66 10.82 21.05
N PHE A 22 -44.95 10.28 20.06
CA PHE A 22 -45.39 10.28 18.67
C PHE A 22 -45.65 8.85 18.20
N ILE A 23 -46.46 8.72 17.15
CA ILE A 23 -46.79 7.44 16.52
C ILE A 23 -46.25 7.49 15.09
N VAL A 24 -45.49 6.46 14.70
CA VAL A 24 -45.10 6.27 13.31
C VAL A 24 -46.32 5.75 12.55
N THR A 25 -46.90 6.59 11.69
CA THR A 25 -48.14 6.27 10.97
C THR A 25 -47.88 5.55 9.65
N GLU A 26 -46.80 5.90 8.95
CA GLU A 26 -46.45 5.34 7.64
C GLU A 26 -44.93 5.24 7.48
N CYS A 27 -44.45 4.13 6.96
CA CYS A 27 -43.05 3.91 6.61
C CYS A 27 -42.98 3.43 5.16
N TYR A 28 -42.44 4.28 4.28
CA TYR A 28 -42.35 4.03 2.84
C TYR A 28 -41.10 3.22 2.43
N GLY A 29 -40.44 2.61 3.41
CA GLY A 29 -39.26 1.76 3.24
C GLY A 29 -37.99 2.46 3.73
N PHE A 30 -37.33 1.84 4.70
CA PHE A 30 -35.90 2.07 4.90
C PHE A 30 -35.17 1.16 3.91
N LYS A 31 -34.19 1.69 3.17
CA LYS A 31 -33.19 0.80 2.58
C LYS A 31 -32.38 0.23 3.76
N THR A 32 -32.72 -0.96 4.22
CA THR A 32 -31.90 -1.70 5.18
C THR A 32 -30.67 -2.17 4.43
N PHE A 33 -29.59 -1.40 4.56
CA PHE A 33 -28.31 -1.83 4.02
C PHE A 33 -27.91 -3.14 4.67
N THR A 34 -27.38 -4.07 3.87
CA THR A 34 -26.78 -5.27 4.44
C THR A 34 -25.56 -4.90 5.30
N GLU A 35 -25.17 -5.77 6.23
CA GLU A 35 -23.93 -5.55 7.01
C GLU A 35 -22.71 -5.36 6.09
N GLU A 36 -22.72 -5.98 4.92
CA GLU A 36 -21.70 -5.81 3.88
C GLU A 36 -21.75 -4.42 3.24
N GLU A 37 -22.93 -3.91 2.85
CA GLU A 37 -23.07 -2.55 2.32
C GLU A 37 -22.65 -1.48 3.35
N ILE A 38 -23.02 -1.66 4.62
CA ILE A 38 -22.58 -0.77 5.72
C ILE A 38 -21.05 -0.84 5.88
N SER A 39 -20.49 -2.05 5.85
CA SER A 39 -19.04 -2.24 5.94
C SER A 39 -18.29 -1.64 4.76
N ASP A 40 -18.88 -1.65 3.56
CA ASP A 40 -18.26 -1.14 2.34
C ASP A 40 -18.19 0.39 2.30
N GLU A 41 -19.19 1.07 2.86
CA GLU A 41 -19.23 2.53 2.99
C GLU A 41 -18.38 3.05 4.15
N LYS A 42 -18.02 2.19 5.12
CA LYS A 42 -17.17 2.58 6.24
C LYS A 42 -15.82 3.11 5.74
N ALA A 43 -15.49 4.33 6.15
CA ALA A 43 -14.23 4.98 5.84
C ALA A 43 -13.21 4.75 6.96
N TYR A 44 -11.98 4.47 6.57
CA TYR A 44 -10.82 4.29 7.43
C TYR A 44 -9.78 5.32 7.05
N GLU A 45 -9.17 5.93 8.06
CA GLU A 45 -8.31 7.08 7.88
C GLU A 45 -6.99 6.85 8.58
N TYR A 46 -5.90 7.13 7.87
CA TYR A 46 -4.54 6.96 8.36
C TYR A 46 -3.66 8.12 7.90
N GLU A 47 -2.69 8.48 8.74
CA GLU A 47 -1.68 9.49 8.44
C GLU A 47 -0.37 8.81 8.00
N PHE A 48 0.17 9.27 6.87
CA PHE A 48 1.47 8.84 6.34
C PHE A 48 2.27 10.09 5.96
N GLY A 49 3.36 10.36 6.68
CA GLY A 49 4.05 11.64 6.55
C GLY A 49 3.11 12.79 6.92
N ASP A 50 3.04 13.80 6.07
CA ASP A 50 2.13 14.95 6.25
C ASP A 50 0.78 14.77 5.54
N GLU A 51 0.51 13.57 5.01
CA GLU A 51 -0.70 13.28 4.25
C GLU A 51 -1.67 12.36 4.98
N LYS A 52 -2.95 12.74 4.90
CA LYS A 52 -4.07 11.94 5.37
C LYS A 52 -4.64 11.13 4.21
N ILE A 53 -4.65 9.81 4.38
CA ILE A 53 -5.16 8.86 3.38
C ILE A 53 -6.42 8.21 3.93
N VAL A 54 -7.50 8.36 3.16
CA VAL A 54 -8.79 7.72 3.44
C VAL A 54 -9.00 6.56 2.46
N VAL A 55 -9.44 5.42 3.00
CA VAL A 55 -9.89 4.26 2.23
C VAL A 55 -11.24 3.77 2.72
N THR A 56 -12.08 3.28 1.82
CA THR A 56 -13.37 2.67 2.19
C THR A 56 -13.28 1.15 2.29
N GLY A 57 -14.22 0.51 3.00
CA GLY A 57 -14.32 -0.95 3.02
C GLY A 57 -14.42 -1.54 1.61
N LYS A 58 -15.13 -0.87 0.71
CA LYS A 58 -15.19 -1.22 -0.71
C LYS A 58 -13.82 -1.19 -1.39
N GLU A 59 -13.02 -0.14 -1.16
CA GLU A 59 -11.65 -0.07 -1.71
C GLU A 59 -10.76 -1.19 -1.13
N VAL A 60 -10.93 -1.54 0.14
CA VAL A 60 -10.20 -2.64 0.77
C VAL A 60 -10.57 -3.98 0.14
N ARG A 61 -11.87 -4.29 -0.01
CA ARG A 61 -12.31 -5.53 -0.67
C ARG A 61 -11.97 -5.59 -2.16
N ALA A 62 -11.83 -4.45 -2.83
CA ALA A 62 -11.35 -4.42 -4.21
C ALA A 62 -9.84 -4.75 -4.29
N PHE A 63 -9.05 -4.39 -3.29
CA PHE A 63 -7.61 -4.65 -3.25
C PHE A 63 -7.27 -6.09 -2.81
N TYR A 64 -8.04 -6.64 -1.88
CA TYR A 64 -7.91 -8.02 -1.41
C TYR A 64 -8.87 -8.92 -2.18
N SER A 65 -8.37 -9.91 -2.91
CA SER A 65 -9.27 -10.82 -3.65
C SER A 65 -10.25 -11.54 -2.72
N GLU A 66 -11.40 -11.95 -3.24
CA GLU A 66 -12.43 -12.69 -2.48
C GLU A 66 -11.89 -13.97 -1.81
N VAL A 67 -10.78 -14.51 -2.33
CA VAL A 67 -10.07 -15.66 -1.75
C VAL A 67 -9.59 -15.38 -0.32
N TYR A 68 -9.30 -14.12 0.04
CA TYR A 68 -8.89 -13.72 1.37
C TYR A 68 -10.02 -13.71 2.39
N ARG A 69 -11.29 -13.71 1.95
CA ARG A 69 -12.49 -13.78 2.81
C ARG A 69 -12.42 -12.86 4.04
N LEU A 70 -12.03 -11.59 3.82
CA LEU A 70 -11.83 -10.64 4.91
C LEU A 70 -13.11 -10.42 5.72
N THR A 71 -12.98 -10.62 7.03
CA THR A 71 -14.00 -10.23 8.00
C THR A 71 -13.93 -8.73 8.27
N ALA A 72 -14.98 -8.15 8.87
CA ALA A 72 -14.94 -6.76 9.32
C ALA A 72 -13.78 -6.49 10.29
N GLN A 73 -13.46 -7.48 11.14
CA GLN A 73 -12.34 -7.41 12.06
C GLN A 73 -10.98 -7.39 11.32
N ASP A 74 -10.81 -8.19 10.27
CA ASP A 74 -9.56 -8.18 9.47
C ASP A 74 -9.34 -6.81 8.80
N ILE A 75 -10.44 -6.22 8.31
CA ILE A 75 -10.41 -4.88 7.71
C ILE A 75 -9.93 -3.84 8.72
N GLU A 76 -10.52 -3.84 9.92
CA GLU A 76 -10.17 -2.93 11.00
C GLU A 76 -8.74 -3.14 11.53
N GLN A 77 -8.32 -4.39 11.67
CA GLN A 77 -7.03 -4.71 12.28
C GLN A 77 -5.85 -4.42 11.36
N PHE A 78 -5.96 -4.75 10.07
CA PHE A 78 -4.81 -4.60 9.17
C PHE A 78 -5.14 -4.23 7.74
N ALA A 79 -6.26 -4.67 7.16
CA ALA A 79 -6.44 -4.59 5.72
C ALA A 79 -6.64 -3.13 5.27
N ALA A 80 -7.40 -2.33 6.03
CA ALA A 80 -7.58 -0.91 5.74
C ALA A 80 -6.25 -0.13 5.83
N TYR A 81 -5.46 -0.33 6.89
CA TYR A 81 -4.15 0.28 7.02
C TYR A 81 -3.24 -0.09 5.84
N ASN A 82 -3.21 -1.37 5.48
CA ASN A 82 -2.37 -1.83 4.38
C ASN A 82 -2.80 -1.23 3.05
N THR A 83 -4.09 -1.21 2.72
CA THR A 83 -4.63 -0.58 1.50
C THR A 83 -4.31 0.91 1.46
N ALA A 84 -4.51 1.63 2.57
CA ALA A 84 -4.17 3.05 2.67
C ALA A 84 -2.68 3.30 2.46
N LYS A 85 -1.82 2.45 3.02
CA LYS A 85 -0.37 2.50 2.82
C LYS A 85 0.02 2.30 1.35
N ARG A 86 -0.64 1.40 0.61
CA ARG A 86 -0.39 1.23 -0.85
C ARG A 86 -0.88 2.45 -1.62
N LYS A 87 -2.03 3.02 -1.25
CA LYS A 87 -2.55 4.27 -1.84
C LYS A 87 -1.60 5.45 -1.64
N TYR A 88 -0.98 5.56 -0.47
CA TYR A 88 0.10 6.52 -0.20
C TYR A 88 1.32 6.27 -1.11
N TYR A 89 1.83 5.04 -1.13
CA TYR A 89 3.02 4.69 -1.92
C TYR A 89 2.85 4.85 -3.43
N ARG A 90 1.63 4.75 -3.96
CA ARG A 90 1.34 5.04 -5.37
C ARG A 90 1.60 6.49 -5.77
N LYS A 91 1.62 7.42 -4.81
CA LYS A 91 1.98 8.83 -5.04
C LYS A 91 3.49 9.05 -5.18
N ASN A 92 4.31 8.00 -4.97
CA ASN A 92 5.75 8.10 -5.15
C ASN A 92 6.08 8.13 -6.65
N ASP A 93 6.48 9.31 -7.14
CA ASP A 93 6.86 9.54 -8.54
C ASP A 93 8.29 9.07 -8.88
N CYS A 94 9.06 8.61 -7.89
CA CYS A 94 10.43 8.17 -8.11
C CYS A 94 10.50 6.76 -8.69
N GLN A 95 10.59 6.63 -10.01
CA GLN A 95 10.79 5.35 -10.69
C GLN A 95 12.26 4.92 -10.69
N LEU A 96 12.52 3.60 -10.63
CA LEU A 96 13.86 3.02 -10.72
C LEU A 96 14.39 3.04 -12.16
N THR A 97 14.99 4.15 -12.56
CA THR A 97 15.67 4.31 -13.85
C THR A 97 17.14 3.91 -13.78
N PRO A 98 17.81 3.64 -14.92
CA PRO A 98 19.25 3.39 -14.95
C PRO A 98 20.08 4.53 -14.34
N GLU A 99 19.69 5.78 -14.60
CA GLU A 99 20.34 6.97 -14.03
C GLU A 99 20.17 7.00 -12.51
N PHE A 100 18.99 6.64 -12.00
CA PHE A 100 18.75 6.61 -10.58
C PHE A 100 19.50 5.46 -9.88
N VAL A 101 19.59 4.28 -10.50
CA VAL A 101 20.44 3.18 -9.99
C VAL A 101 21.89 3.63 -9.86
N ARG A 102 22.44 4.36 -10.84
CA ARG A 102 23.81 4.92 -10.73
C ARG A 102 23.93 5.89 -9.57
N ARG A 103 22.99 6.83 -9.46
CA ARG A 103 22.97 7.80 -8.36
C ARG A 103 22.98 7.11 -6.99
N LEU A 104 22.15 6.10 -6.80
CA LEU A 104 22.09 5.34 -5.53
C LEU A 104 23.42 4.67 -5.19
N LEU A 105 24.16 4.16 -6.18
CA LEU A 105 25.48 3.58 -5.97
C LEU A 105 26.54 4.64 -5.68
N ASP A 106 26.53 5.74 -6.43
CA ASP A 106 27.49 6.84 -6.25
C ASP A 106 27.33 7.50 -4.88
N GLU A 107 26.08 7.66 -4.41
CA GLU A 107 25.71 8.26 -3.13
C GLU A 107 25.67 7.25 -1.96
N GLU A 108 25.97 5.97 -2.19
CA GLU A 108 25.92 4.89 -1.18
C GLU A 108 26.67 5.26 0.11
N HIS A 109 27.82 5.91 -0.05
CA HIS A 109 28.70 6.32 1.04
C HIS A 109 28.14 7.47 1.91
N LEU A 110 27.12 8.19 1.43
CA LEU A 110 26.45 9.27 2.15
C LEU A 110 25.34 8.74 3.07
N MET A 111 24.82 7.55 2.80
CA MET A 111 23.69 6.96 3.49
C MET A 111 24.06 6.50 4.91
N LYS A 112 23.46 7.11 5.93
CA LYS A 112 23.69 6.80 7.34
C LYS A 112 22.80 5.65 7.82
N ALA A 113 23.20 4.99 8.89
CA ALA A 113 22.39 3.93 9.50
C ALA A 113 20.98 4.45 9.85
N GLY A 114 19.95 3.70 9.44
CA GLY A 114 18.54 4.06 9.60
C GLY A 114 17.95 4.88 8.45
N GLU A 115 18.77 5.57 7.65
CA GLU A 115 18.31 6.28 6.45
C GLU A 115 17.85 5.28 5.39
N SER A 116 16.92 5.72 4.54
CA SER A 116 16.35 4.87 3.50
C SER A 116 16.04 5.65 2.23
N ASP A 117 16.32 5.02 1.09
CA ASP A 117 15.81 5.44 -0.22
C ASP A 117 14.58 4.62 -0.58
N SER A 118 13.66 5.23 -1.33
CA SER A 118 12.45 4.56 -1.77
C SER A 118 12.09 4.93 -3.20
N PHE A 119 11.55 3.96 -3.92
CA PHE A 119 11.24 4.09 -5.33
C PHE A 119 10.19 3.09 -5.78
N THR A 120 9.64 3.32 -6.96
CA THR A 120 8.76 2.40 -7.65
C THR A 120 9.50 1.68 -8.77
N ILE A 121 9.14 0.42 -9.00
CA ILE A 121 9.64 -0.37 -10.12
C ILE A 121 8.47 -1.06 -10.81
N GLN A 122 8.37 -0.85 -12.13
CA GLN A 122 7.38 -1.52 -12.96
C GLN A 122 7.94 -2.90 -13.38
N LEU A 123 7.36 -3.95 -12.80
CA LEU A 123 7.58 -5.34 -13.21
C LEU A 123 6.31 -5.81 -13.93
N PHE A 124 5.87 -7.04 -13.70
CA PHE A 124 4.52 -7.45 -14.10
C PHE A 124 3.45 -6.61 -13.39
N PHE A 125 3.67 -6.33 -12.10
CA PHE A 125 2.90 -5.38 -11.30
C PHE A 125 3.77 -4.18 -10.94
N LEU A 126 3.16 -3.10 -10.47
CA LEU A 126 3.88 -1.98 -9.89
C LEU A 126 4.28 -2.30 -8.45
N TRP A 127 5.56 -2.12 -8.13
CA TRP A 127 6.09 -2.35 -6.78
C TRP A 127 6.64 -1.06 -6.20
N TYR A 128 6.36 -0.83 -4.92
CA TYR A 128 7.10 0.11 -4.11
C TYR A 128 8.22 -0.63 -3.38
N VAL A 129 9.41 -0.06 -3.37
CA VAL A 129 10.60 -0.59 -2.73
C VAL A 129 11.19 0.47 -1.82
N ARG A 130 11.62 0.03 -0.64
CA ARG A 130 12.41 0.80 0.31
C ARG A 130 13.68 0.03 0.61
N ILE A 131 14.83 0.69 0.48
CA ILE A 131 16.12 0.15 0.93
C ILE A 131 16.60 1.02 2.08
N ARG A 132 16.81 0.41 3.24
CA ARG A 132 17.30 1.08 4.46
C ARG A 132 18.72 0.62 4.77
N ARG A 133 19.60 1.54 5.15
CA ARG A 133 20.92 1.21 5.70
C ARG A 133 20.75 0.62 7.10
N GLU A 134 21.23 -0.61 7.30
CA GLU A 134 21.18 -1.26 8.60
C GLU A 134 22.34 -0.78 9.51
N PRO A 135 22.12 -0.76 10.84
CA PRO A 135 23.16 -0.47 11.82
C PRO A 135 24.26 -1.54 11.83
N GLU A 136 25.46 -1.16 12.28
CA GLU A 136 26.65 -2.02 12.26
C GLU A 136 26.51 -3.30 13.10
N ASN A 137 25.66 -3.29 14.13
CA ASN A 137 25.39 -4.47 14.97
C ASN A 137 24.65 -5.60 14.22
N LEU A 138 24.12 -5.34 13.02
CA LEU A 138 23.48 -6.33 12.15
C LEU A 138 24.44 -6.88 11.07
N ALA A 139 25.75 -6.65 11.21
CA ALA A 139 26.76 -7.25 10.36
C ALA A 139 26.56 -8.79 10.23
N PRO A 140 26.77 -9.37 9.03
CA PRO A 140 27.36 -8.76 7.84
C PRO A 140 26.38 -7.95 6.98
N PHE A 141 25.10 -7.86 7.36
CA PHE A 141 24.09 -7.17 6.59
C PHE A 141 24.24 -5.66 6.72
N LYS A 142 24.30 -4.98 5.57
CA LYS A 142 24.39 -3.52 5.48
C LYS A 142 23.08 -2.87 5.06
N TYR A 143 22.19 -3.63 4.44
CA TYR A 143 20.94 -3.11 3.89
C TYR A 143 19.76 -4.03 4.19
N ALA A 144 18.62 -3.43 4.54
CA ALA A 144 17.32 -4.07 4.54
C ALA A 144 16.51 -3.54 3.35
N LEU A 145 16.00 -4.46 2.55
CA LEU A 145 15.10 -4.17 1.45
C LEU A 145 13.72 -4.66 1.85
N GLU A 146 12.74 -3.77 1.76
CA GLU A 146 11.32 -4.02 1.96
C GLU A 146 10.60 -3.60 0.68
N ALA A 147 9.75 -4.47 0.13
CA ALA A 147 8.98 -4.18 -1.07
C ALA A 147 7.54 -4.66 -0.90
N CYS A 148 6.60 -3.90 -1.45
CA CYS A 148 5.21 -4.30 -1.53
C CYS A 148 4.67 -4.03 -2.94
N CYS A 149 3.92 -5.01 -3.44
CA CYS A 149 3.14 -4.82 -4.64
C CYS A 149 2.06 -3.77 -4.37
N LEU A 150 1.88 -2.86 -5.31
CA LEU A 150 0.86 -1.82 -5.24
C LEU A 150 -0.45 -2.27 -5.88
N ASP A 151 -0.45 -3.40 -6.59
CA ASP A 151 -1.62 -3.95 -7.29
C ASP A 151 -2.26 -5.14 -6.56
N ASN A 152 -1.54 -5.76 -5.62
CA ASN A 152 -2.03 -6.89 -4.84
C ASN A 152 -1.29 -6.96 -3.48
N VAL A 153 -1.62 -7.97 -2.67
CA VAL A 153 -1.12 -8.08 -1.29
C VAL A 153 0.31 -8.62 -1.15
N GLN A 154 1.01 -8.91 -2.26
CA GLN A 154 2.36 -9.48 -2.22
C GLN A 154 3.34 -8.51 -1.57
N THR A 155 4.24 -9.07 -0.77
CA THR A 155 5.34 -8.35 -0.13
C THR A 155 6.61 -9.16 -0.24
N PHE A 156 7.75 -8.48 -0.15
CA PHE A 156 9.05 -9.09 -0.14
C PHE A 156 9.94 -8.34 0.87
N SER A 157 10.72 -9.07 1.65
CA SER A 157 11.71 -8.46 2.53
C SER A 157 12.95 -9.32 2.60
N ARG A 158 14.13 -8.71 2.50
CA ARG A 158 15.41 -9.41 2.62
C ARG A 158 16.53 -8.45 3.01
N ARG A 159 17.55 -8.98 3.68
CA ARG A 159 18.79 -8.25 3.98
C ARG A 159 19.91 -8.58 3.02
N TYR A 160 20.75 -7.59 2.73
CA TYR A 160 21.87 -7.68 1.82
C TYR A 160 23.15 -7.11 2.43
N ILE A 161 24.27 -7.67 2.00
CA ILE A 161 25.61 -7.23 2.41
C ILE A 161 26.12 -6.03 1.59
N THR A 162 25.52 -5.77 0.42
CA THR A 162 25.85 -4.63 -0.46
C THR A 162 24.58 -4.06 -1.10
N LEU A 163 24.61 -2.76 -1.44
CA LEU A 163 23.50 -2.09 -2.12
C LEU A 163 23.32 -2.65 -3.54
N GLU A 164 24.42 -2.93 -4.23
CA GLU A 164 24.41 -3.55 -5.56
C GLU A 164 23.57 -4.85 -5.59
N LYS A 165 23.73 -5.74 -4.62
CA LYS A 165 22.96 -7.00 -4.57
C LYS A 165 21.47 -6.75 -4.33
N ALA A 166 21.14 -5.77 -3.50
CA ALA A 166 19.75 -5.39 -3.24
C ALA A 166 19.09 -4.85 -4.53
N LEU A 167 19.74 -3.90 -5.20
CA LEU A 167 19.25 -3.30 -6.45
C LEU A 167 19.15 -4.31 -7.59
N LEU A 168 20.16 -5.17 -7.75
CA LEU A 168 20.13 -6.22 -8.78
C LEU A 168 18.96 -7.19 -8.54
N HIS A 169 18.63 -7.49 -7.29
CA HIS A 169 17.50 -8.36 -7.00
C HIS A 169 16.15 -7.70 -7.27
N CYS A 170 16.00 -6.38 -6.99
CA CYS A 170 14.85 -5.60 -7.45
C CYS A 170 14.68 -5.68 -8.97
N LEU A 171 15.75 -5.42 -9.72
CA LEU A 171 15.74 -5.40 -11.19
C LEU A 171 15.42 -6.77 -11.82
N ASN A 172 15.70 -7.85 -11.09
CA ASN A 172 15.34 -9.21 -11.46
C ASN A 172 13.96 -9.65 -10.93
N GLY A 173 13.17 -8.73 -10.40
CA GLY A 173 11.81 -8.99 -9.95
C GLY A 173 11.72 -9.86 -8.71
N PHE A 174 12.67 -9.73 -7.79
CA PHE A 174 12.73 -10.53 -6.56
C PHE A 174 12.77 -12.05 -6.82
N ASN A 175 13.42 -12.45 -7.92
CA ASN A 175 13.53 -13.85 -8.32
C ASN A 175 14.38 -14.68 -7.33
N GLU A 176 13.69 -15.47 -6.51
CA GLU A 176 14.29 -16.49 -5.63
C GLU A 176 14.32 -17.90 -6.27
N ASN A 177 13.79 -18.06 -7.49
CA ASN A 177 13.69 -19.37 -8.14
C ASN A 177 14.99 -19.69 -8.91
N ALA A 178 15.73 -20.69 -8.42
CA ALA A 178 16.99 -21.14 -9.03
C ALA A 178 16.84 -21.73 -10.44
N VAL A 179 15.64 -22.17 -10.83
CA VAL A 179 15.35 -22.72 -12.16
C VAL A 179 15.11 -21.60 -13.19
N ILE A 180 14.63 -20.43 -12.73
CA ILE A 180 14.36 -19.30 -13.60
C ILE A 180 15.61 -18.42 -13.65
N PRO A 181 16.24 -18.23 -14.82
CA PRO A 181 17.43 -17.41 -14.91
C PRO A 181 17.09 -15.94 -14.68
N ASN A 182 17.96 -15.25 -13.94
CA ASN A 182 17.87 -13.80 -13.78
C ASN A 182 17.97 -13.08 -15.13
N ARG A 183 17.12 -12.06 -15.30
CA ARG A 183 17.13 -11.18 -16.48
C ARG A 183 18.48 -10.48 -16.63
N TYR A 184 19.05 -10.02 -15.51
CA TYR A 184 20.34 -9.35 -15.43
C TYR A 184 21.28 -10.13 -14.50
N GLN A 185 22.45 -10.50 -15.00
CA GLN A 185 23.47 -11.19 -14.22
C GLN A 185 24.30 -10.24 -13.34
N SER A 186 24.34 -8.96 -13.70
CA SER A 186 25.04 -7.90 -12.97
C SER A 186 24.41 -6.54 -13.28
N LEU A 187 24.72 -5.50 -12.49
CA LEU A 187 24.29 -4.14 -12.81
C LEU A 187 24.93 -3.61 -14.10
N GLN A 188 26.15 -4.04 -14.42
CA GLN A 188 26.77 -3.72 -15.72
C GLN A 188 25.95 -4.29 -16.89
N ASN A 189 25.46 -5.53 -16.77
CA ASN A 189 24.58 -6.13 -17.78
C ASN A 189 23.27 -5.34 -17.93
N TYR A 190 22.70 -4.88 -16.81
CA TYR A 190 21.55 -3.99 -16.82
C TYR A 190 21.85 -2.68 -17.55
N PHE A 191 22.91 -1.96 -17.19
CA PHE A 191 23.27 -0.69 -17.83
C PHE A 191 23.50 -0.84 -19.34
N CYS A 192 24.26 -1.84 -19.78
CA CYS A 192 24.52 -2.06 -21.22
C CYS A 192 23.22 -2.22 -22.02
N ARG A 193 22.23 -2.94 -21.49
CA ARG A 193 20.95 -3.16 -22.18
C ARG A 193 20.09 -1.91 -22.27
N HIS A 194 20.25 -0.97 -21.33
CA HIS A 194 19.48 0.27 -21.29
C HIS A 194 20.22 1.49 -21.86
N THR A 195 21.51 1.37 -22.18
CA THR A 195 22.26 2.39 -22.94
C THR A 195 22.11 2.27 -24.45
N HIS A 196 21.80 1.07 -24.97
CA HIS A 196 21.71 0.82 -26.42
C HIS A 196 20.33 1.07 -27.04
N GLY A 197 19.33 1.49 -26.27
CA GLY A 197 17.98 1.83 -26.75
C GLY A 197 17.78 3.27 -27.23
N LYS A 198 18.85 4.09 -27.28
CA LYS A 198 18.82 5.49 -27.74
C LYS A 198 19.54 5.69 -29.10
N ARG A 199 19.24 4.84 -30.09
CA ARG A 199 19.61 5.08 -31.49
C ARG A 199 18.40 5.01 -32.40
#